data_AF-A0A7Y9NHC2-F1
#
_entry.id   AF-A0A7Y9NHC2-F1
#
_cell.length_a   1.000
_cell.length_b   1.000
_cell.length_c   1.000
_cell.angle_alpha   90.00
_cell.angle_beta   90.00
_cell.angle_gamma   90.00
#
_symmetry.space_group_name_H-M   'P 1'
#
loop_
_entity.id
_entity.type
_entity.pdbx_description
1 polymer ?
#
loop_
_entity_poly.entity_id
_entity_poly.type
_entity_poly.pdbx_seq_one_letter_code
_entity_poly.pdbx_strand_id
1 'polypeptide(L)'
;MASLFALGPLVQAIAVALVSGETSSLYDSENVGQLVNVKAYLTSALWPPYLAAGVFSAAAMLLASTKRAVFASGTVAIGLSLTAIDLSSGVLDGLAASILCNFAAGAILATLTLVLVLDNRIVRRIANGNAKVERIVWLLAPAIGYFALATILFCVLGFLTTVPTTPVSFRLEPSLNGYYVTEEEQQCRAGNQDESKQCGSVDGKDHSKFSFLGNFSEAENGRTDFIGGGAGLKIGWSRTTEGSTRGSLWATQGCVGENAPYEDAIKSPPIYTGEIRNLSLTADEGLSDFRVIHPKLNEVTVSDDRITQFWVNPSRDDPEKIDVSRFLGNGTIQVANNFTKTTFVLGLIPLTGNEEGAAFKARSVTYSINGDDERVINFRMASEMIRAQASISCEALEVFEHGEQMSAATNVPYVSLVVSLEAPEQLSLEELGKPSHVTVSGANGWIKSIGYRKENFHEAITPGRISQLSLIGVVRDLVIDGQAVPTGATSTLQLSGKMYARTDGPAILIEGGADYLILNGKRLSSTRWEQLDAGVRIPIILGVPTAAYFLLSFAGAALRRPARLVWRLPGKHKRQTSESRYRHSAVR
;
A
#
# COMPACT_ATOMS: atom_id res chain seq x y z
N MET A 1 -3.21 30.43 -14.80
CA MET A 1 -2.85 31.01 -13.50
C MET A 1 -3.98 31.82 -12.91
N ALA A 2 -4.30 33.05 -13.33
CA ALA A 2 -5.42 33.79 -12.72
C ALA A 2 -6.77 33.03 -12.69
N SER A 3 -7.07 32.21 -13.70
CA SER A 3 -8.22 31.28 -13.70
C SER A 3 -8.02 29.98 -12.88
N LEU A 4 -6.77 29.53 -12.67
CA LEU A 4 -6.41 28.44 -11.74
C LEU A 4 -6.60 28.87 -10.28
N PHE A 5 -6.27 30.13 -9.98
CA PHE A 5 -6.49 30.69 -8.65
C PHE A 5 -7.98 30.90 -8.31
N ALA A 6 -8.88 30.79 -9.29
CA ALA A 6 -10.33 30.95 -9.09
C ALA A 6 -11.00 29.74 -8.41
N LEU A 7 -10.29 28.63 -8.23
CA LEU A 7 -10.85 27.34 -7.78
C LEU A 7 -10.69 27.09 -6.29
N GLY A 8 -10.29 28.15 -5.59
CA GLY A 8 -10.17 28.21 -4.15
C GLY A 8 -8.81 27.86 -3.59
N PRO A 9 -8.65 28.07 -2.27
CA PRO A 9 -7.36 28.25 -1.61
C PRO A 9 -6.46 27.01 -1.70
N LEU A 10 -7.05 25.81 -1.76
CA LEU A 10 -6.31 24.56 -1.96
C LEU A 10 -5.63 24.51 -3.34
N VAL A 11 -6.34 24.90 -4.40
CA VAL A 11 -5.77 24.95 -5.76
C VAL A 11 -4.76 26.09 -5.88
N GLN A 12 -5.00 27.21 -5.17
CA GLN A 12 -4.05 28.32 -5.11
C GLN A 12 -2.74 27.91 -4.41
N ALA A 13 -2.83 27.23 -3.26
CA ALA A 13 -1.66 26.72 -2.55
C ALA A 13 -0.87 25.72 -3.40
N ILE A 14 -1.56 24.80 -4.08
CA ILE A 14 -0.94 23.87 -5.02
C ILE A 14 -0.28 24.62 -6.18
N ALA A 15 -0.96 25.59 -6.81
CA ALA A 15 -0.39 26.38 -7.91
C ALA A 15 0.80 27.25 -7.49
N VAL A 16 0.78 27.81 -6.28
CA VAL A 16 1.90 28.56 -5.70
C VAL A 16 3.08 27.63 -5.47
N ALA A 17 2.86 26.46 -4.86
CA ALA A 17 3.92 25.49 -4.63
C ALA A 17 4.49 24.89 -5.95
N LEU A 18 3.65 24.73 -6.98
CA LEU A 18 4.12 24.37 -8.33
C LEU A 18 4.99 25.47 -8.96
N VAL A 19 4.81 26.76 -8.60
CA VAL A 19 5.59 27.90 -9.10
C VAL A 19 6.82 28.22 -8.27
N SER A 20 6.75 28.09 -6.94
CA SER A 20 7.86 28.40 -6.04
C SER A 20 9.01 27.41 -6.20
N GLY A 21 8.76 26.25 -6.84
CA GLY A 21 9.80 25.25 -7.10
C GLY A 21 10.31 24.57 -5.83
N GLU A 22 9.63 24.74 -4.69
CA GLU A 22 9.90 23.96 -3.49
C GLU A 22 9.44 22.53 -3.73
N THR A 23 10.37 21.70 -4.21
CA THR A 23 10.19 20.29 -4.57
C THR A 23 9.91 19.36 -3.37
N SER A 24 9.50 19.89 -2.21
CA SER A 24 9.35 19.13 -0.97
C SER A 24 8.00 19.33 -0.25
N SER A 25 7.47 20.55 -0.11
CA SER A 25 6.40 20.79 0.88
C SER A 25 4.98 20.28 0.54
N LEU A 26 4.65 20.03 -0.72
CA LEU A 26 3.28 19.60 -1.11
C LEU A 26 2.97 18.13 -0.79
N TYR A 27 4.00 17.30 -0.64
CA TYR A 27 3.86 15.84 -0.57
C TYR A 27 4.73 15.19 0.52
N ASP A 28 5.39 15.98 1.37
CA ASP A 28 6.22 15.50 2.49
C ASP A 28 5.40 14.88 3.63
N SER A 29 4.06 15.00 3.62
CA SER A 29 3.19 14.24 4.53
C SER A 29 2.88 12.88 3.92
N GLU A 30 2.95 11.83 4.74
CA GLU A 30 2.76 10.38 4.48
C GLU A 30 1.48 9.96 3.69
N ASN A 31 0.70 10.90 3.17
CA ASN A 31 -0.47 10.70 2.33
C ASN A 31 -0.09 10.60 0.84
N VAL A 32 0.29 9.39 0.44
CA VAL A 32 0.70 9.03 -0.92
C VAL A 32 -0.48 9.04 -1.91
N GLY A 33 -0.29 9.65 -3.08
CA GLY A 33 -0.85 9.13 -4.34
C GLY A 33 -1.74 10.04 -5.20
N GLN A 34 -2.31 11.13 -4.67
CA GLN A 34 -3.01 12.16 -5.48
C GLN A 34 -3.47 13.34 -4.59
N LEU A 35 -2.92 14.55 -4.81
CA LEU A 35 -3.44 15.78 -4.18
C LEU A 35 -4.87 16.12 -4.62
N VAL A 36 -5.25 15.71 -5.84
CA VAL A 36 -6.53 16.06 -6.46
C VAL A 36 -7.17 14.80 -7.06
N ASN A 37 -8.20 14.29 -6.39
CA ASN A 37 -9.02 13.20 -6.92
C ASN A 37 -10.18 13.80 -7.74
N VAL A 38 -10.07 13.77 -9.06
CA VAL A 38 -11.09 14.31 -10.00
C VAL A 38 -12.44 13.60 -9.84
N LYS A 39 -12.44 12.30 -9.50
CA LYS A 39 -13.67 11.56 -9.24
C LYS A 39 -14.36 12.09 -7.98
N ALA A 40 -13.59 12.33 -6.90
CA ALA A 40 -14.12 12.96 -5.69
C ALA A 40 -14.62 14.39 -5.96
N TYR A 41 -13.92 15.19 -6.78
CA TYR A 41 -14.40 16.52 -7.18
C TYR A 41 -15.75 16.45 -7.91
N LEU A 42 -15.88 15.57 -8.91
CA LEU A 42 -17.11 15.37 -9.69
C LEU A 42 -18.28 14.82 -8.86
N THR A 43 -18.01 14.10 -7.76
CA THR A 43 -19.03 13.51 -6.88
C THR A 43 -19.23 14.25 -5.55
N SER A 44 -18.42 15.26 -5.25
CA SER A 44 -18.46 16.02 -3.98
C SER A 44 -19.58 17.05 -3.93
N ALA A 45 -19.91 17.54 -2.72
CA ALA A 45 -20.85 18.65 -2.48
C ALA A 45 -20.36 20.03 -2.97
N LEU A 46 -19.30 20.11 -3.79
CA LEU A 46 -18.69 21.37 -4.23
C LEU A 46 -19.34 21.97 -5.49
N TRP A 47 -20.08 21.20 -6.30
CA TRP A 47 -20.75 21.74 -7.50
C TRP A 47 -21.95 22.67 -7.22
N PRO A 48 -22.78 22.49 -6.18
CA PRO A 48 -23.91 23.38 -5.92
C PRO A 48 -23.50 24.82 -5.60
N PRO A 49 -22.45 25.10 -4.78
CA PRO A 49 -21.92 26.45 -4.59
C PRO A 49 -21.45 27.11 -5.90
N TYR A 50 -20.77 26.37 -6.77
CA TYR A 50 -20.31 26.88 -8.07
C TYR A 50 -21.46 27.16 -9.04
N LEU A 51 -22.51 26.33 -9.05
CA LEU A 51 -23.73 26.61 -9.83
C LEU A 51 -24.49 27.81 -9.26
N ALA A 52 -24.64 27.91 -7.95
CA ALA A 52 -25.29 29.05 -7.28
C ALA A 52 -24.54 30.37 -7.56
N ALA A 53 -23.21 30.34 -7.51
CA ALA A 53 -22.33 31.45 -7.90
C ALA A 53 -22.53 31.86 -9.37
N GLY A 54 -22.64 30.87 -10.28
CA GLY A 54 -22.92 31.10 -11.69
C GLY A 54 -24.28 31.77 -11.92
N VAL A 55 -25.32 31.33 -11.21
CA VAL A 55 -26.67 31.91 -11.28
C VAL A 55 -26.69 33.33 -10.70
N PHE A 56 -26.05 33.56 -9.55
CA PHE A 56 -25.92 34.89 -8.94
C PHE A 56 -25.21 35.88 -9.87
N SER A 57 -24.11 35.44 -10.49
CA SER A 57 -23.34 36.24 -11.44
C SER A 57 -24.15 36.56 -12.70
N ALA A 58 -24.91 35.59 -13.23
CA ALA A 58 -25.80 35.81 -14.37
C ALA A 58 -26.91 36.83 -14.04
N ALA A 59 -27.51 36.75 -12.85
CA ALA A 59 -28.51 37.72 -12.39
C ALA A 59 -27.92 39.14 -12.27
N ALA A 60 -26.72 39.28 -11.68
CA ALA A 60 -26.03 40.56 -11.55
C ALA A 60 -25.63 41.18 -12.90
N MET A 61 -25.27 40.36 -13.88
CA MET A 61 -24.95 40.81 -15.25
C MET A 61 -26.21 41.23 -16.03
N LEU A 62 -27.36 40.59 -15.82
CA LEU A 62 -28.62 40.93 -16.49
C LEU A 62 -29.22 42.26 -16.03
N LEU A 63 -28.94 42.66 -14.79
CA LEU A 63 -29.38 43.95 -14.25
C LEU A 63 -28.55 45.13 -14.80
N ALA A 64 -27.44 44.86 -15.50
CA ALA A 64 -26.57 45.88 -16.05
C ALA A 64 -27.08 46.43 -17.40
N SER A 65 -27.14 47.76 -17.49
CA SER A 65 -27.66 48.51 -18.65
C SER A 65 -26.60 48.89 -19.70
N THR A 66 -25.32 48.70 -19.39
CA THR A 66 -24.19 49.05 -20.27
C THR A 66 -23.12 47.96 -20.26
N LYS A 67 -22.32 47.89 -21.32
CA LYS A 67 -21.19 46.93 -21.42
C LYS A 67 -20.21 47.04 -20.25
N ARG A 68 -19.96 48.27 -19.79
CA ARG A 68 -19.13 48.55 -18.61
C ARG A 68 -19.76 48.03 -17.33
N ALA A 69 -21.08 48.22 -17.17
CA ALA A 69 -21.80 47.71 -16.02
C ALA A 69 -21.84 46.16 -16.01
N VAL A 70 -21.98 45.50 -17.17
CA VAL A 70 -21.93 44.02 -17.28
C VAL A 70 -20.56 43.49 -16.86
N PHE A 71 -19.49 44.12 -17.36
CA PHE A 71 -18.12 43.74 -16.99
C PHE A 71 -17.84 43.96 -15.49
N ALA A 72 -18.21 45.13 -14.95
CA ALA A 72 -17.98 45.46 -13.55
C ALA A 72 -18.83 44.61 -12.60
N SER A 73 -20.14 44.46 -12.86
CA SER A 73 -21.02 43.63 -12.02
C SER A 73 -20.65 42.16 -12.12
N GLY A 74 -20.25 41.69 -13.30
CA GLY A 74 -19.73 40.34 -13.50
C GLY A 74 -18.44 40.06 -12.73
N THR A 75 -17.46 40.97 -12.83
CA THR A 75 -16.19 40.86 -12.10
C THR A 75 -16.40 40.79 -10.59
N VAL A 76 -17.27 41.66 -10.06
CA VAL A 76 -17.55 41.73 -8.63
C VAL A 76 -18.38 40.53 -8.17
N ALA A 77 -19.44 40.16 -8.89
CA ALA A 77 -20.28 39.04 -8.52
C ALA A 77 -19.50 37.71 -8.53
N ILE A 78 -18.66 37.49 -9.54
CA ILE A 78 -17.84 36.27 -9.60
C ILE A 78 -16.76 36.31 -8.50
N GLY A 79 -16.05 37.42 -8.34
CA GLY A 79 -14.99 37.55 -7.33
C GLY A 79 -15.51 37.34 -5.90
N LEU A 80 -16.67 37.91 -5.56
CA LEU A 80 -17.32 37.70 -4.27
C LEU A 80 -17.81 36.25 -4.10
N SER A 81 -18.37 35.65 -5.16
CA SER A 81 -18.88 34.27 -5.07
C SER A 81 -17.75 33.27 -4.84
N LEU A 82 -16.62 33.44 -5.53
CA LEU A 82 -15.41 32.64 -5.33
C LEU A 82 -14.84 32.83 -3.92
N THR A 83 -14.77 34.08 -3.47
CA THR A 83 -14.31 34.39 -2.11
C THR A 83 -15.21 33.78 -1.03
N ALA A 84 -16.53 33.75 -1.25
CA ALA A 84 -17.47 33.11 -0.33
C ALA A 84 -17.28 31.58 -0.28
N ILE A 85 -17.01 30.95 -1.43
CA ILE A 85 -16.67 29.52 -1.50
C ILE A 85 -15.37 29.25 -0.71
N ASP A 86 -14.37 30.11 -0.88
CA ASP A 86 -13.08 29.98 -0.18
C ASP A 86 -13.22 30.12 1.33
N LEU A 87 -13.98 31.13 1.79
CA LEU A 87 -14.28 31.33 3.20
C LEU A 87 -15.07 30.16 3.80
N SER A 88 -16.00 29.58 3.03
CA SER A 88 -16.75 28.40 3.46
C SER A 88 -15.91 27.13 3.59
N SER A 89 -14.75 27.09 2.92
CA SER A 89 -13.80 25.97 2.97
C SER A 89 -12.82 26.03 4.16
N GLY A 90 -12.85 27.10 4.96
CA GLY A 90 -12.10 27.20 6.22
C GLY A 90 -10.61 27.54 6.10
N VAL A 91 -10.11 27.91 4.91
CA VAL A 91 -8.69 28.23 4.71
C VAL A 91 -8.46 29.74 4.86
N LEU A 92 -7.73 30.14 5.91
CA LEU A 92 -7.48 31.55 6.26
C LEU A 92 -6.08 32.05 5.85
N ASP A 93 -5.12 31.15 5.65
CA ASP A 93 -3.77 31.50 5.23
C ASP A 93 -3.72 31.92 3.76
N GLY A 94 -3.11 33.07 3.47
CA GLY A 94 -3.05 33.62 2.10
C GLY A 94 -4.36 34.23 1.58
N LEU A 95 -5.37 34.43 2.44
CA LEU A 95 -6.71 34.93 2.07
C LEU A 95 -6.67 36.24 1.25
N ALA A 96 -5.77 37.17 1.55
CA ALA A 96 -5.65 38.43 0.80
C ALA A 96 -5.20 38.20 -0.66
N ALA A 97 -4.24 37.30 -0.87
CA ALA A 97 -3.82 36.89 -2.21
C ALA A 97 -4.94 36.12 -2.92
N SER A 98 -5.68 35.28 -2.19
CA SER A 98 -6.84 34.56 -2.70
C SER A 98 -7.92 35.51 -3.21
N ILE A 99 -8.32 36.49 -2.40
CA ILE A 99 -9.32 37.50 -2.75
C ILE A 99 -8.90 38.23 -4.02
N LEU A 100 -7.66 38.72 -4.08
CA LEU A 100 -7.14 39.43 -5.27
C LEU A 100 -7.18 38.55 -6.51
N CYS A 101 -6.84 37.27 -6.39
CA CYS A 101 -6.90 36.33 -7.49
C CYS A 101 -8.33 35.98 -7.92
N ASN A 102 -9.27 35.88 -6.99
CA ASN A 102 -10.69 35.65 -7.27
C ASN A 102 -11.31 36.81 -8.05
N PHE A 103 -10.95 38.06 -7.72
CA PHE A 103 -11.37 39.22 -8.51
C PHE A 103 -10.69 39.27 -9.89
N ALA A 104 -9.41 38.86 -10.00
CA ALA A 104 -8.74 38.75 -11.30
C ALA A 104 -9.38 37.67 -12.19
N ALA A 105 -9.73 36.52 -11.62
CA ALA A 105 -10.49 35.47 -12.29
C ALA A 105 -11.88 35.96 -12.73
N GLY A 106 -12.57 36.69 -11.85
CA GLY A 106 -13.84 37.34 -12.14
C GLY A 106 -13.76 38.27 -13.34
N ALA A 107 -12.68 39.05 -13.46
CA ALA A 107 -12.46 39.94 -14.59
C ALA A 107 -12.26 39.19 -15.92
N ILE A 108 -11.53 38.08 -15.91
CA ILE A 108 -11.31 37.23 -17.09
C ILE A 108 -12.62 36.59 -17.55
N LEU A 109 -13.40 36.05 -16.60
CA LEU A 109 -14.67 35.40 -16.89
C LEU A 109 -15.75 36.39 -17.33
N ALA A 110 -15.81 37.58 -16.72
CA ALA A 110 -16.67 38.66 -17.15
C ALA A 110 -16.31 39.14 -18.57
N THR A 111 -15.02 39.13 -18.93
CA THR A 111 -14.57 39.41 -20.31
C THR A 111 -15.06 38.36 -21.29
N LEU A 112 -14.88 37.07 -20.97
CA LEU A 112 -15.36 35.97 -21.83
C LEU A 112 -16.87 36.06 -22.04
N THR A 113 -17.61 36.36 -20.96
CA THR A 113 -19.05 36.57 -21.02
C THR A 113 -19.39 37.79 -21.87
N LEU A 114 -18.66 38.90 -21.75
CA LEU A 114 -18.83 40.07 -22.60
C LEU A 114 -18.59 39.74 -24.08
N VAL A 115 -17.56 38.94 -24.41
CA VAL A 115 -17.27 38.51 -25.78
C VAL A 115 -18.42 37.66 -26.34
N LEU A 116 -18.91 36.70 -25.55
CA LEU A 116 -20.08 35.90 -25.92
C LEU A 116 -21.33 36.78 -26.09
N VAL A 117 -21.53 37.76 -25.20
CA VAL A 117 -22.60 38.79 -25.25
C VAL A 117 -22.56 39.65 -26.50
N LEU A 118 -21.36 39.98 -26.97
CA LEU A 118 -21.16 40.78 -28.17
C LEU A 118 -21.36 39.96 -29.45
N ASP A 119 -21.08 38.66 -29.42
CA ASP A 119 -21.30 37.76 -30.55
C ASP A 119 -22.73 37.19 -30.59
N ASN A 120 -23.69 38.10 -30.83
CA ASN A 120 -25.13 37.82 -30.87
C ASN A 120 -25.55 36.84 -31.99
N ARG A 121 -24.63 36.46 -32.89
CA ARG A 121 -24.89 35.55 -34.02
C ARG A 121 -24.93 34.09 -33.59
N ILE A 122 -24.07 33.68 -32.66
CA ILE A 122 -23.98 32.28 -32.20
C ILE A 122 -25.22 31.93 -31.36
N VAL A 123 -25.58 32.79 -30.41
CA VAL A 123 -26.72 32.54 -29.52
C VAL A 123 -28.06 32.55 -30.27
N ARG A 124 -28.25 33.45 -31.24
CA ARG A 124 -29.45 33.46 -32.10
C ARG A 124 -29.58 32.23 -32.98
N ARG A 125 -28.46 31.68 -33.44
CA ARG A 125 -28.43 30.46 -34.26
C ARG A 125 -28.79 29.23 -33.42
N ILE A 126 -28.33 29.16 -32.17
CA ILE A 126 -28.68 28.08 -31.23
C ILE A 126 -30.13 28.19 -30.75
N ALA A 127 -30.61 29.41 -30.50
CA ALA A 127 -31.97 29.65 -30.01
C ALA A 127 -33.05 29.57 -31.10
N ASN A 128 -32.68 29.35 -32.38
CA ASN A 128 -33.59 29.35 -33.53
C ASN A 128 -34.57 30.56 -33.53
N GLY A 129 -34.10 31.72 -33.09
CA GLY A 129 -34.92 32.95 -32.99
C GLY A 129 -35.99 32.95 -31.88
N ASN A 130 -36.07 31.93 -31.03
CA ASN A 130 -37.00 31.92 -29.89
C ASN A 130 -36.45 32.76 -28.73
N ALA A 131 -37.09 33.91 -28.47
CA ALA A 131 -36.68 34.86 -27.44
C ALA A 131 -36.64 34.28 -26.01
N LYS A 132 -37.46 33.26 -25.70
CA LYS A 132 -37.42 32.60 -24.37
C LYS A 132 -36.20 31.68 -24.24
N VAL A 133 -35.88 30.93 -25.30
CA VAL A 133 -34.71 30.05 -25.34
C VAL A 133 -33.42 30.87 -25.39
N GLU A 134 -33.40 31.95 -26.18
CA GLU A 134 -32.30 32.92 -26.21
C GLU A 134 -32.00 33.43 -24.81
N ARG A 135 -33.04 33.81 -24.05
CA ARG A 135 -32.89 34.27 -22.66
C ARG A 135 -32.35 33.21 -21.71
N ILE A 136 -32.77 31.95 -21.86
CA ILE A 136 -32.27 30.82 -21.04
C ILE A 136 -30.81 30.53 -21.36
N VAL A 137 -30.43 30.53 -22.65
CA VAL A 137 -29.04 30.35 -23.09
C VAL A 137 -28.15 31.48 -22.56
N TRP A 138 -28.64 32.72 -22.58
CA TRP A 138 -27.93 33.87 -21.98
C TRP A 138 -27.76 33.74 -20.46
N LEU A 139 -28.77 33.23 -19.75
CA LEU A 139 -28.73 33.01 -18.30
C LEU A 139 -27.76 31.90 -17.90
N LEU A 140 -27.65 30.85 -18.71
CA LEU A 140 -26.87 29.66 -18.39
C LEU A 140 -25.44 29.71 -18.95
N ALA A 141 -25.16 30.48 -20.00
CA ALA A 141 -23.82 30.54 -20.61
C ALA A 141 -22.70 30.90 -19.61
N PRO A 142 -22.85 31.88 -18.69
CA PRO A 142 -21.82 32.16 -17.68
C PRO A 142 -21.62 30.99 -16.70
N ALA A 143 -22.70 30.34 -16.28
CA ALA A 143 -22.64 29.19 -15.37
C ALA A 143 -22.02 27.95 -16.03
N ILE A 144 -22.36 27.67 -17.30
CA ILE A 144 -21.78 26.59 -18.10
C ILE A 144 -20.29 26.86 -18.37
N GLY A 145 -19.93 28.10 -18.72
CA GLY A 145 -18.54 28.50 -18.93
C GLY A 145 -17.71 28.38 -17.64
N TYR A 146 -18.31 28.72 -16.49
CA TYR A 146 -17.69 28.55 -15.18
C TYR A 146 -17.44 27.08 -14.85
N PHE A 147 -18.47 26.23 -15.00
CA PHE A 147 -18.37 24.80 -14.73
C PHE A 147 -17.36 24.11 -15.67
N ALA A 148 -17.38 24.46 -16.96
CA ALA A 148 -16.45 23.91 -17.95
C ALA A 148 -15.00 24.32 -17.65
N LEU A 149 -14.76 25.60 -17.33
CA LEU A 149 -13.43 26.07 -16.96
C LEU A 149 -12.93 25.37 -15.69
N ALA A 150 -13.75 25.29 -14.65
CA ALA A 150 -13.39 24.59 -13.41
C ALA A 150 -13.06 23.12 -13.67
N THR A 151 -13.90 22.41 -14.42
CA THR A 151 -13.66 21.00 -14.77
C THR A 151 -12.37 20.81 -15.56
N ILE A 152 -12.11 21.63 -16.58
CA ILE A 152 -10.87 21.56 -17.38
C ILE A 152 -9.65 21.77 -16.48
N LEU A 153 -9.69 22.76 -15.60
CA LEU A 153 -8.59 23.08 -14.72
C LEU A 153 -8.35 22.00 -13.65
N PHE A 154 -9.40 21.42 -13.07
CA PHE A 154 -9.29 20.26 -12.18
C PHE A 154 -8.70 19.04 -12.90
N CYS A 155 -9.08 18.80 -14.16
CA CYS A 155 -8.48 17.75 -14.98
C CYS A 155 -7.00 18.02 -15.27
N VAL A 156 -6.64 19.26 -15.61
CA VAL A 156 -5.24 19.65 -15.87
C VAL A 156 -4.39 19.53 -14.60
N LEU A 157 -4.90 20.00 -13.45
CA LEU A 157 -4.24 19.87 -12.16
C LEU A 157 -4.08 18.40 -11.74
N GLY A 158 -5.14 17.60 -11.86
CA GLY A 158 -5.08 16.17 -11.59
C GLY A 158 -4.06 15.47 -12.48
N PHE A 159 -4.00 15.82 -13.77
CA PHE A 159 -3.00 15.29 -14.69
C PHE A 159 -1.57 15.70 -14.30
N LEU A 160 -1.31 16.97 -14.01
CA LEU A 160 0.02 17.49 -13.71
C LEU A 160 0.56 17.04 -12.34
N THR A 161 -0.33 16.83 -11.38
CA THR A 161 0.01 16.37 -10.01
C THR A 161 0.05 14.85 -9.88
N THR A 162 -0.30 14.10 -10.93
CA THR A 162 -0.15 12.64 -10.93
C THR A 162 1.33 12.27 -11.00
N VAL A 163 1.76 11.35 -10.12
CA VAL A 163 3.06 10.67 -10.20
C VAL A 163 2.94 9.55 -11.24
N PRO A 164 3.64 9.60 -12.38
CA PRO A 164 3.70 8.49 -13.30
C PRO A 164 4.53 7.34 -12.69
N THR A 165 4.18 6.12 -13.06
CA THR A 165 4.99 4.94 -12.73
C THR A 165 6.41 5.12 -13.30
N THR A 166 7.39 5.10 -12.42
CA THR A 166 8.81 5.36 -12.70
C THR A 166 9.55 4.02 -12.85
N PRO A 167 10.10 3.68 -14.02
CA PRO A 167 10.97 2.52 -14.18
C PRO A 167 12.14 2.54 -13.19
N VAL A 168 12.31 1.44 -12.47
CA VAL A 168 13.33 1.27 -11.44
C VAL A 168 14.01 -0.08 -11.63
N SER A 169 15.33 -0.11 -11.45
CA SER A 169 16.13 -1.33 -11.38
C SER A 169 17.25 -1.16 -10.36
N PHE A 170 17.47 -2.15 -9.51
CA PHE A 170 18.58 -2.14 -8.54
C PHE A 170 18.91 -3.56 -8.07
N ARG A 171 20.12 -3.72 -7.54
CA ARG A 171 20.60 -4.95 -6.93
C ARG A 171 20.66 -4.84 -5.42
N LEU A 172 20.27 -5.90 -4.74
CA LEU A 172 20.41 -6.05 -3.30
C LEU A 172 21.57 -6.99 -2.99
N GLU A 173 22.45 -6.55 -2.10
CA GLU A 173 23.53 -7.36 -1.54
C GLU A 173 23.19 -7.81 -0.10
N PRO A 174 23.82 -8.88 0.40
CA PRO A 174 23.58 -9.34 1.77
C PRO A 174 23.89 -8.26 2.83
N SER A 175 23.29 -8.36 4.02
CA SER A 175 23.22 -7.31 5.05
C SER A 175 22.09 -6.30 4.79
N LEU A 176 20.86 -6.82 4.81
CA LEU A 176 19.64 -6.05 4.56
C LEU A 176 18.54 -6.45 5.54
N ASN A 177 17.73 -5.49 5.94
CA ASN A 177 16.52 -5.75 6.72
C ASN A 177 15.37 -4.89 6.20
N GLY A 178 14.15 -5.28 6.52
CA GLY A 178 13.00 -4.56 6.02
C GLY A 178 11.74 -5.40 6.01
N TYR A 179 10.80 -4.98 5.17
CA TYR A 179 9.62 -5.76 4.85
C TYR A 179 9.29 -5.66 3.36
N TYR A 180 8.61 -6.69 2.86
CA TYR A 180 8.03 -6.68 1.53
C TYR A 180 6.57 -7.12 1.59
N VAL A 181 5.82 -6.68 0.59
CA VAL A 181 4.42 -7.05 0.38
C VAL A 181 4.31 -7.67 -1.01
N THR A 182 3.65 -8.81 -1.11
CA THR A 182 3.51 -9.57 -2.38
C THR A 182 2.11 -9.49 -2.96
N GLU A 183 1.11 -9.33 -2.10
CA GLU A 183 -0.24 -9.06 -2.57
C GLU A 183 -0.28 -7.60 -3.01
N GLU A 184 -0.92 -7.32 -4.15
CA GLU A 184 -1.46 -5.98 -4.35
C GLU A 184 -2.52 -5.82 -3.25
N GLU A 185 -2.12 -5.35 -2.05
CA GLU A 185 -3.00 -4.46 -1.30
C GLU A 185 -3.24 -3.33 -2.28
N GLN A 186 -4.33 -3.45 -3.05
CA GLN A 186 -4.93 -2.31 -3.67
C GLN A 186 -5.01 -1.31 -2.54
N GLN A 187 -4.24 -0.23 -2.65
CA GLN A 187 -4.41 0.92 -1.80
C GLN A 187 -5.88 1.31 -1.93
N CYS A 188 -6.69 0.82 -1.01
CA CYS A 188 -8.02 1.29 -0.73
C CYS A 188 -7.78 2.72 -0.29
N ARG A 189 -7.81 3.62 -1.26
CA ARG A 189 -7.84 5.05 -0.99
C ARG A 189 -8.90 5.24 0.09
N ALA A 190 -8.48 5.81 1.22
CA ALA A 190 -9.36 6.17 2.31
C ALA A 190 -10.53 6.98 1.74
N GLY A 191 -11.64 6.30 1.53
CA GLY A 191 -12.95 6.89 1.32
C GLY A 191 -13.60 6.90 2.69
N ASN A 192 -14.11 8.06 3.09
CA ASN A 192 -14.87 8.24 4.31
C ASN A 192 -15.89 7.11 4.52
N GLN A 193 -16.08 6.80 5.81
CA GLN A 193 -17.06 5.93 6.44
C GLN A 193 -18.24 5.50 5.55
N ASP A 194 -18.50 4.19 5.61
CA ASP A 194 -19.68 3.49 5.09
C ASP A 194 -19.79 3.38 3.55
N GLU A 195 -19.05 2.44 2.96
CA GLU A 195 -19.54 1.57 1.87
C GLU A 195 -18.45 0.56 1.47
N SER A 196 -18.68 -0.72 1.79
CA SER A 196 -17.88 -1.85 1.31
C SER A 196 -18.08 -2.03 -0.20
N LYS A 197 -17.22 -1.43 -1.02
CA LYS A 197 -17.20 -1.68 -2.47
C LYS A 197 -16.20 -2.79 -2.80
N GLN A 198 -16.75 -3.92 -3.25
CA GLN A 198 -16.04 -5.02 -3.91
C GLN A 198 -15.16 -4.46 -5.03
N CYS A 199 -13.87 -4.77 -4.96
CA CYS A 199 -12.89 -4.42 -5.99
C CYS A 199 -12.73 -5.59 -6.96
N GLY A 200 -12.73 -5.28 -8.26
CA GLY A 200 -12.68 -6.28 -9.33
C GLY A 200 -11.41 -7.11 -9.29
N SER A 201 -11.58 -8.43 -9.37
CA SER A 201 -10.51 -9.40 -9.50
C SER A 201 -9.75 -9.19 -10.80
N VAL A 202 -8.42 -9.12 -10.71
CA VAL A 202 -7.56 -9.33 -11.87
C VAL A 202 -7.19 -10.80 -11.89
N ASP A 203 -7.90 -11.57 -12.70
CA ASP A 203 -7.49 -12.89 -13.12
C ASP A 203 -6.21 -12.78 -13.97
N GLY A 204 -5.12 -13.38 -13.51
CA GLY A 204 -3.85 -13.42 -14.22
C GLY A 204 -3.03 -14.62 -13.79
N LYS A 205 -3.03 -15.66 -14.64
CA LYS A 205 -2.29 -16.92 -14.52
C LYS A 205 -0.79 -16.73 -14.19
N ASP A 206 -0.27 -17.60 -13.32
CA ASP A 206 1.13 -17.97 -13.11
C ASP A 206 2.19 -16.85 -13.02
N HIS A 207 2.18 -16.10 -11.93
CA HIS A 207 3.41 -15.48 -11.44
C HIS A 207 3.55 -15.70 -9.95
N SER A 208 4.60 -16.44 -9.55
CA SER A 208 4.96 -16.69 -8.16
C SER A 208 5.09 -15.38 -7.36
N LYS A 209 4.64 -15.40 -6.10
CA LYS A 209 4.89 -14.33 -5.12
C LYS A 209 6.38 -14.37 -4.75
N PHE A 210 7.04 -13.20 -4.67
CA PHE A 210 8.42 -13.16 -4.19
C PHE A 210 8.48 -13.59 -2.72
N SER A 211 9.54 -14.27 -2.32
CA SER A 211 9.72 -14.60 -0.92
C SER A 211 11.18 -14.78 -0.54
N PHE A 212 11.62 -14.18 0.57
CA PHE A 212 12.76 -14.72 1.31
C PHE A 212 12.34 -16.04 1.96
N LEU A 213 13.20 -17.06 1.92
CA LEU A 213 12.92 -18.39 2.48
C LEU A 213 11.54 -18.92 2.03
N GLY A 214 11.20 -18.79 0.74
CA GLY A 214 9.96 -19.32 0.16
C GLY A 214 10.07 -20.82 -0.08
N ASN A 215 10.51 -21.23 -1.26
CA ASN A 215 11.11 -22.54 -1.49
C ASN A 215 12.63 -22.39 -1.51
N PHE A 216 13.32 -23.11 -0.62
CA PHE A 216 14.77 -23.08 -0.50
C PHE A 216 15.32 -24.44 -0.03
N SER A 217 16.60 -24.68 -0.35
CA SER A 217 17.37 -25.78 0.23
C SER A 217 18.27 -25.22 1.33
N GLU A 218 18.36 -25.94 2.45
CA GLU A 218 19.27 -25.55 3.52
C GLU A 218 20.72 -25.50 3.02
N ALA A 219 21.48 -24.49 3.48
CA ALA A 219 22.89 -24.37 3.19
C ALA A 219 23.68 -25.60 3.71
N GLU A 220 24.85 -25.89 3.11
CA GLU A 220 25.69 -26.98 3.59
C GLU A 220 26.15 -26.74 5.04
N ASN A 221 25.77 -27.67 5.94
CA ASN A 221 25.90 -27.53 7.40
C ASN A 221 25.07 -26.39 8.03
N GLY A 222 24.22 -25.74 7.23
CA GLY A 222 23.19 -24.84 7.69
C GLY A 222 22.01 -25.61 8.29
N ARG A 223 21.13 -24.88 8.96
CA ARG A 223 19.90 -25.42 9.57
C ARG A 223 18.81 -24.37 9.55
N THR A 224 17.58 -24.85 9.53
CA THR A 224 16.37 -24.04 9.60
C THR A 224 15.66 -24.26 10.92
N ASP A 225 15.39 -23.17 11.62
CA ASP A 225 14.64 -23.14 12.86
C ASP A 225 13.46 -22.18 12.73
N PHE A 226 12.36 -22.54 13.36
CA PHE A 226 11.21 -21.67 13.55
C PHE A 226 11.06 -21.39 15.04
N ILE A 227 10.90 -20.13 15.41
CA ILE A 227 10.57 -19.69 16.76
C ILE A 227 9.38 -18.74 16.70
N GLY A 228 8.31 -19.07 17.42
CA GLY A 228 7.04 -18.36 17.30
C GLY A 228 5.97 -18.92 18.22
N GLY A 229 4.73 -18.57 17.97
CA GLY A 229 3.62 -19.07 18.77
C GLY A 229 2.30 -18.41 18.39
N GLY A 230 1.21 -19.09 18.72
CA GLY A 230 -0.15 -18.60 18.49
C GLY A 230 -1.17 -19.70 18.73
N ALA A 231 -2.43 -19.31 18.90
CA ALA A 231 -3.53 -20.26 18.97
C ALA A 231 -3.66 -20.98 17.61
N GLY A 232 -3.13 -22.20 17.50
CA GLY A 232 -3.24 -23.03 16.29
C GLY A 232 -1.94 -23.54 15.68
N LEU A 233 -0.79 -23.43 16.37
CA LEU A 233 0.44 -24.08 15.89
C LEU A 233 0.26 -25.60 15.90
N LYS A 234 0.29 -26.21 14.72
CA LYS A 234 0.06 -27.63 14.51
C LYS A 234 1.13 -28.23 13.59
N ILE A 235 1.72 -29.33 14.03
CA ILE A 235 2.62 -30.15 13.23
C ILE A 235 1.85 -31.38 12.77
N GLY A 236 1.74 -31.55 11.46
CA GLY A 236 1.13 -32.69 10.81
C GLY A 236 2.15 -33.50 10.01
N TRP A 237 2.00 -34.82 10.02
CA TRP A 237 2.67 -35.71 9.11
C TRP A 237 1.74 -36.86 8.74
N SER A 238 1.75 -37.27 7.48
CA SER A 238 1.02 -38.43 6.98
C SER A 238 1.90 -39.26 6.06
N ARG A 239 1.73 -40.57 6.15
CA ARG A 239 2.46 -41.54 5.35
C ARG A 239 1.94 -41.50 3.91
N THR A 240 2.86 -41.38 2.97
CA THR A 240 2.56 -41.44 1.52
C THR A 240 3.00 -42.75 0.87
N THR A 241 3.69 -43.62 1.63
CA THR A 241 4.17 -44.93 1.22
C THR A 241 3.27 -46.06 1.73
N GLU A 242 3.31 -47.21 1.08
CA GLU A 242 2.56 -48.42 1.44
C GLU A 242 3.22 -49.18 2.61
N GLY A 243 4.54 -49.10 2.76
CA GLY A 243 5.29 -49.77 3.84
C GLY A 243 5.04 -49.21 5.26
N SER A 244 5.30 -50.02 6.30
CA SER A 244 5.15 -49.61 7.70
C SER A 244 6.25 -48.63 8.11
N THR A 245 5.88 -47.40 8.51
CA THR A 245 6.82 -46.39 9.03
C THR A 245 6.88 -46.55 10.54
N ARG A 246 8.06 -46.89 11.07
CA ARG A 246 8.24 -47.00 12.52
C ARG A 246 8.49 -45.62 13.09
N GLY A 247 7.70 -45.23 14.08
CA GLY A 247 7.81 -43.95 14.74
C GLY A 247 8.04 -44.07 16.24
N SER A 248 8.64 -43.05 16.82
CA SER A 248 8.84 -42.93 18.26
C SER A 248 8.72 -41.48 18.71
N LEU A 249 8.15 -41.28 19.91
CA LEU A 249 7.90 -39.96 20.51
C LEU A 249 8.46 -39.93 21.93
N TRP A 250 9.31 -38.95 22.23
CA TRP A 250 9.89 -38.71 23.55
C TRP A 250 9.52 -37.32 24.07
N ALA A 251 9.35 -37.19 25.38
CA ALA A 251 9.42 -35.89 26.05
C ALA A 251 10.84 -35.70 26.62
N THR A 252 11.32 -34.48 26.52
CA THR A 252 12.66 -34.08 26.93
C THR A 252 12.59 -32.73 27.62
N GLN A 253 13.58 -32.42 28.43
CA GLN A 253 13.72 -31.11 29.08
C GLN A 253 15.14 -30.57 28.86
N GLY A 254 15.26 -29.25 28.80
CA GLY A 254 16.55 -28.58 28.73
C GLY A 254 17.34 -28.73 27.42
N CYS A 255 16.75 -29.35 26.40
CA CYS A 255 17.37 -29.50 25.08
C CYS A 255 17.23 -28.22 24.25
N VAL A 256 17.96 -27.17 24.65
CA VAL A 256 17.93 -25.85 24.02
C VAL A 256 19.07 -25.72 23.01
N GLY A 257 18.77 -25.14 21.84
CA GLY A 257 19.78 -24.75 20.87
C GLY A 257 20.28 -25.89 19.97
N GLU A 258 21.07 -25.51 18.97
CA GLU A 258 21.40 -26.34 17.80
C GLU A 258 22.26 -27.57 18.13
N ASN A 259 23.11 -27.47 19.14
CA ASN A 259 24.03 -28.54 19.55
C ASN A 259 23.53 -29.34 20.76
N ALA A 260 22.24 -29.24 21.09
CA ALA A 260 21.68 -30.03 22.18
C ALA A 260 21.87 -31.54 21.89
N PRO A 261 22.39 -32.32 22.85
CA PRO A 261 22.68 -33.75 22.67
C PRO A 261 21.39 -34.58 22.74
N TYR A 262 20.49 -34.39 21.79
CA TYR A 262 19.22 -35.12 21.71
C TYR A 262 19.40 -36.64 21.68
N GLU A 263 20.51 -37.11 21.10
CA GLU A 263 20.86 -38.53 21.02
C GLU A 263 20.98 -39.18 22.40
N ASP A 264 21.39 -38.43 23.42
CA ASP A 264 21.47 -38.94 24.79
C ASP A 264 20.10 -38.98 25.46
N ALA A 265 19.27 -37.95 25.23
CA ALA A 265 17.92 -37.88 25.78
C ALA A 265 16.99 -38.97 25.20
N ILE A 266 17.12 -39.31 23.91
CA ILE A 266 16.29 -40.33 23.24
C ILE A 266 16.71 -41.78 23.53
N LYS A 267 17.72 -42.03 24.38
CA LYS A 267 18.05 -43.38 24.88
C LYS A 267 17.03 -43.90 25.89
N SER A 268 16.24 -43.00 26.46
CA SER A 268 15.13 -43.32 27.36
C SER A 268 13.98 -44.02 26.63
N PRO A 269 13.13 -44.77 27.35
CA PRO A 269 11.90 -45.32 26.78
C PRO A 269 11.00 -44.20 26.22
N PRO A 270 10.53 -44.30 24.96
CA PRO A 270 9.62 -43.31 24.41
C PRO A 270 8.23 -43.41 25.03
N ILE A 271 7.50 -42.30 25.02
CA ILE A 271 6.06 -42.24 25.35
C ILE A 271 5.26 -43.13 24.40
N TYR A 272 5.69 -43.18 23.14
CA TYR A 272 5.09 -44.02 22.11
C TYR A 272 6.18 -44.63 21.23
N THR A 273 6.06 -45.92 20.93
CA THR A 273 6.84 -46.60 19.88
C THR A 273 5.93 -47.54 19.11
N GLY A 274 5.90 -47.45 17.78
CA GLY A 274 5.00 -48.26 16.96
C GLY A 274 4.97 -47.83 15.49
N GLU A 275 4.00 -48.33 14.73
CA GLU A 275 3.74 -47.86 13.37
C GLU A 275 3.00 -46.52 13.41
N ILE A 276 3.54 -45.49 12.75
CA ILE A 276 2.89 -44.19 12.57
C ILE A 276 2.52 -44.04 11.09
N ARG A 277 1.22 -43.95 10.82
CA ARG A 277 0.64 -43.60 9.51
C ARG A 277 0.29 -42.13 9.44
N ASN A 278 -0.25 -41.59 10.53
CA ASN A 278 -0.59 -40.18 10.66
C ASN A 278 -0.16 -39.69 12.03
N LEU A 279 0.33 -38.45 12.09
CA LEU A 279 0.72 -37.76 13.31
C LEU A 279 0.16 -36.34 13.27
N SER A 280 -0.41 -35.93 14.40
CA SER A 280 -0.83 -34.56 14.66
C SER A 280 -0.33 -34.16 16.03
N LEU A 281 0.46 -33.09 16.11
CA LEU A 281 0.86 -32.41 17.35
C LEU A 281 0.31 -30.99 17.33
N THR A 282 -0.37 -30.57 18.39
CA THR A 282 -0.89 -29.21 18.54
C THR A 282 -0.37 -28.64 19.85
N ALA A 283 0.36 -27.52 19.77
CA ALA A 283 0.81 -26.80 20.94
C ALA A 283 -0.28 -25.84 21.43
N ASP A 284 -0.32 -25.62 22.73
CA ASP A 284 -1.11 -24.55 23.33
C ASP A 284 -0.56 -23.15 22.99
N GLU A 285 -1.31 -22.12 23.38
CA GLU A 285 -0.90 -20.74 23.15
C GLU A 285 0.32 -20.35 24.00
N GLY A 286 1.42 -20.06 23.31
CA GLY A 286 2.65 -19.50 23.85
C GLY A 286 3.84 -19.70 22.91
N LEU A 287 5.01 -19.24 23.36
CA LEU A 287 6.25 -19.35 22.57
C LEU A 287 6.68 -20.82 22.46
N SER A 288 6.97 -21.23 21.23
CA SER A 288 7.30 -22.59 20.82
C SER A 288 8.36 -22.52 19.72
N ASP A 289 9.21 -23.53 19.62
CA ASP A 289 10.16 -23.70 18.53
C ASP A 289 9.93 -24.99 17.77
N PHE A 290 10.24 -24.97 16.48
CA PHE A 290 10.25 -26.14 15.62
C PHE A 290 11.58 -26.23 14.89
N ARG A 291 12.14 -27.44 14.84
CA ARG A 291 13.41 -27.71 14.17
C ARG A 291 13.48 -29.16 13.68
N VAL A 292 14.25 -29.36 12.62
CA VAL A 292 14.54 -30.69 12.08
C VAL A 292 15.98 -31.05 12.46
N ILE A 293 16.16 -32.19 13.13
CA ILE A 293 17.47 -32.73 13.54
C ILE A 293 18.06 -33.58 12.41
N HIS A 294 17.22 -34.36 11.74
CA HIS A 294 17.63 -35.26 10.67
C HIS A 294 16.52 -35.31 9.60
N PRO A 295 16.87 -35.30 8.30
CA PRO A 295 18.22 -35.17 7.73
C PRO A 295 18.78 -33.75 7.91
N LYS A 296 20.10 -33.59 7.74
CA LYS A 296 20.79 -32.28 7.89
C LYS A 296 20.58 -31.33 6.70
N LEU A 297 20.02 -31.83 5.60
CA LEU A 297 19.73 -31.07 4.39
C LEU A 297 18.27 -31.34 4.03
N ASN A 298 17.44 -30.32 4.14
CA ASN A 298 16.04 -30.38 3.76
C ASN A 298 15.73 -29.33 2.69
N GLU A 299 14.83 -29.71 1.77
CA GLU A 299 14.08 -28.72 1.00
C GLU A 299 12.94 -28.23 1.90
N VAL A 300 12.85 -26.91 2.05
CA VAL A 300 11.86 -26.26 2.90
C VAL A 300 11.03 -25.33 2.05
N THR A 301 9.71 -25.51 2.10
CA THR A 301 8.74 -24.62 1.46
C THR A 301 7.96 -23.88 2.53
N VAL A 302 7.87 -22.56 2.41
CA VAL A 302 7.19 -21.66 3.34
C VAL A 302 6.24 -20.76 2.57
N SER A 303 4.99 -20.73 3.01
CA SER A 303 3.94 -19.89 2.45
C SER A 303 3.32 -19.02 3.53
N ASP A 304 3.14 -17.74 3.22
CA ASP A 304 2.46 -16.73 4.05
C ASP A 304 1.84 -15.67 3.12
N ASP A 305 0.73 -15.06 3.54
CA ASP A 305 -0.21 -14.42 2.62
C ASP A 305 -0.22 -12.88 2.63
N ARG A 306 0.58 -12.18 3.44
CA ARG A 306 0.35 -10.72 3.61
C ARG A 306 1.59 -9.85 3.48
N ILE A 307 2.28 -9.67 4.60
CA ILE A 307 3.36 -8.71 4.79
C ILE A 307 4.43 -9.47 5.53
N THR A 308 5.63 -9.47 4.97
CA THR A 308 6.71 -10.23 5.54
C THR A 308 7.84 -9.29 5.93
N GLN A 309 8.18 -9.28 7.22
CA GLN A 309 9.44 -8.72 7.69
C GLN A 309 10.57 -9.72 7.47
N PHE A 310 11.76 -9.22 7.17
CA PHE A 310 12.94 -10.05 6.95
C PHE A 310 14.19 -9.39 7.50
N TRP A 311 15.19 -10.23 7.77
CA TRP A 311 16.54 -9.82 8.13
C TRP A 311 17.55 -10.76 7.49
N VAL A 312 18.57 -10.20 6.85
CA VAL A 312 19.73 -10.91 6.30
C VAL A 312 20.95 -10.30 6.94
N ASN A 313 21.64 -11.06 7.79
CA ASN A 313 22.83 -10.60 8.50
C ASN A 313 24.02 -11.49 8.18
N PRO A 314 25.27 -10.98 8.28
CA PRO A 314 26.44 -11.85 8.36
C PRO A 314 26.25 -12.88 9.47
N SER A 315 26.63 -14.13 9.21
CA SER A 315 26.54 -15.19 10.21
C SER A 315 27.48 -14.86 11.37
N ARG A 316 27.06 -15.21 12.60
CA ARG A 316 27.84 -14.91 13.81
C ARG A 316 29.19 -15.63 13.83
N ASP A 317 29.21 -16.84 13.30
CA ASP A 317 30.37 -17.74 13.37
C ASP A 317 31.32 -17.56 12.17
N ASP A 318 30.82 -17.08 11.04
CA ASP A 318 31.59 -16.89 9.81
C ASP A 318 31.09 -15.66 9.03
N PRO A 319 31.89 -14.58 8.94
CA PRO A 319 31.50 -13.36 8.26
C PRO A 319 31.36 -13.53 6.74
N GLU A 320 31.85 -14.62 6.13
CA GLU A 320 31.63 -14.95 4.71
C GLU A 320 30.30 -15.68 4.47
N LYS A 321 29.61 -16.06 5.55
CA LYS A 321 28.27 -16.60 5.52
C LYS A 321 27.24 -15.58 5.96
N ILE A 322 25.99 -15.87 5.66
CA ILE A 322 24.83 -15.05 6.02
C ILE A 322 23.74 -15.93 6.61
N ASP A 323 23.04 -15.34 7.56
CA ASP A 323 21.83 -15.89 8.16
C ASP A 323 20.65 -15.10 7.61
N VAL A 324 19.65 -15.81 7.10
CA VAL A 324 18.42 -15.24 6.55
C VAL A 324 17.28 -15.54 7.52
N SER A 325 16.48 -14.55 7.85
CA SER A 325 15.31 -14.69 8.71
C SER A 325 14.10 -14.00 8.09
N ARG A 326 12.94 -14.60 8.29
CA ARG A 326 11.64 -14.16 7.78
C ARG A 326 10.60 -14.28 8.88
N PHE A 327 9.78 -13.26 9.06
CA PHE A 327 8.59 -13.33 9.90
C PHE A 327 7.41 -13.91 9.11
N LEU A 328 6.64 -14.80 9.75
CA LEU A 328 5.44 -15.43 9.22
C LEU A 328 4.23 -14.95 10.02
N GLY A 329 3.23 -14.40 9.34
CA GLY A 329 1.99 -13.92 9.94
C GLY A 329 0.85 -14.93 9.81
N ASN A 330 1.01 -16.13 10.39
CA ASN A 330 0.16 -17.32 10.22
C ASN A 330 0.47 -18.14 8.95
N GLY A 331 1.74 -18.46 8.76
CA GLY A 331 2.23 -19.22 7.61
C GLY A 331 2.16 -20.75 7.78
N THR A 332 2.57 -21.43 6.71
CA THR A 332 2.80 -22.88 6.68
C THR A 332 4.25 -23.16 6.30
N ILE A 333 4.90 -24.06 7.03
CA ILE A 333 6.26 -24.54 6.76
C ILE A 333 6.14 -26.02 6.39
N GLN A 334 6.66 -26.41 5.24
CA GLN A 334 6.73 -27.79 4.78
C GLN A 334 8.19 -28.18 4.65
N VAL A 335 8.59 -29.20 5.40
CA VAL A 335 9.94 -29.77 5.32
C VAL A 335 9.84 -31.08 4.55
N ALA A 336 10.55 -31.19 3.43
CA ALA A 336 10.69 -32.45 2.73
C ALA A 336 11.39 -33.49 3.62
N ASN A 337 10.73 -34.60 3.84
CA ASN A 337 11.25 -35.75 4.56
C ASN A 337 12.08 -36.58 3.57
N ASN A 338 13.38 -36.72 3.83
CA ASN A 338 14.19 -37.70 3.13
C ASN A 338 13.85 -39.09 3.65
N PHE A 339 13.50 -39.98 2.71
CA PHE A 339 13.01 -41.35 2.86
C PHE A 339 13.84 -42.35 3.69
N THR A 340 14.81 -41.91 4.48
CA THR A 340 15.57 -42.79 5.39
C THR A 340 15.07 -42.63 6.81
N LYS A 341 15.23 -41.42 7.36
CA LYS A 341 14.81 -41.08 8.71
C LYS A 341 14.52 -39.59 8.77
N THR A 342 13.46 -39.23 9.47
CA THR A 342 13.18 -37.83 9.81
C THR A 342 13.01 -37.70 11.31
N THR A 343 13.79 -36.82 11.91
CA THR A 343 13.71 -36.50 13.33
C THR A 343 13.49 -35.01 13.48
N PHE A 344 12.44 -34.61 14.19
CA PHE A 344 12.13 -33.21 14.44
C PHE A 344 11.75 -32.99 15.90
N VAL A 345 11.82 -31.72 16.32
CA VAL A 345 11.54 -31.30 17.69
C VAL A 345 10.48 -30.21 17.66
N LEU A 346 9.51 -30.34 18.56
CA LEU A 346 8.63 -29.26 18.99
C LEU A 346 9.03 -28.86 20.40
N GLY A 347 9.63 -27.69 20.57
CA GLY A 347 9.92 -27.12 21.87
C GLY A 347 8.85 -26.16 22.34
N LEU A 348 8.65 -26.11 23.65
CA LEU A 348 7.73 -25.22 24.33
C LEU A 348 8.55 -24.44 25.35
N ILE A 349 8.46 -23.11 25.25
CA ILE A 349 9.12 -22.20 26.18
C ILE A 349 8.06 -21.73 27.18
N PRO A 350 8.00 -22.31 28.40
CA PRO A 350 7.23 -21.70 29.48
C PRO A 350 7.91 -20.38 29.87
N LEU A 351 7.23 -19.25 29.62
CA LEU A 351 7.73 -17.95 30.09
C LEU A 351 7.67 -17.91 31.62
N THR A 352 8.76 -17.46 32.25
CA THR A 352 8.91 -17.32 33.70
C THR A 352 9.18 -15.87 34.07
N GLY A 353 8.47 -15.36 35.07
CA GLY A 353 8.75 -14.04 35.64
C GLY A 353 9.86 -14.04 36.69
N ASN A 354 10.14 -12.84 37.16
CA ASN A 354 11.23 -12.46 38.06
C ASN A 354 10.99 -12.92 39.52
N GLU A 355 11.93 -12.55 40.40
CA GLU A 355 11.94 -12.84 41.84
C GLU A 355 10.66 -12.41 42.61
N GLU A 356 9.73 -11.68 41.98
CA GLU A 356 8.49 -11.20 42.58
C GLU A 356 7.27 -12.13 42.35
N GLY A 357 7.48 -13.33 41.81
CA GLY A 357 6.48 -14.41 41.88
C GLY A 357 5.44 -14.40 40.75
N ALA A 358 5.86 -14.24 39.50
CA ALA A 358 4.95 -14.52 38.39
C ALA A 358 4.58 -16.00 38.33
N ALA A 359 3.30 -16.28 38.08
CA ALA A 359 2.79 -17.63 37.94
C ALA A 359 3.39 -18.32 36.70
N PHE A 360 4.03 -19.47 36.90
CA PHE A 360 4.40 -20.35 35.80
C PHE A 360 3.13 -20.80 35.07
N LYS A 361 3.00 -20.42 33.79
CA LYS A 361 1.92 -20.94 32.95
C LYS A 361 2.30 -22.37 32.56
N ALA A 362 1.55 -23.35 33.05
CA ALA A 362 1.64 -24.72 32.55
C ALA A 362 1.45 -24.71 31.04
N ARG A 363 2.28 -25.46 30.31
CA ARG A 363 2.19 -25.62 28.87
C ARG A 363 1.60 -26.99 28.55
N SER A 364 0.87 -27.12 27.46
CA SER A 364 0.36 -28.41 27.03
C SER A 364 0.57 -28.67 25.55
N VAL A 365 0.71 -29.95 25.22
CA VAL A 365 0.64 -30.43 23.84
C VAL A 365 -0.40 -31.53 23.74
N THR A 366 -1.27 -31.38 22.74
CA THR A 366 -2.18 -32.44 22.32
C THR A 366 -1.54 -33.21 21.17
N TYR A 367 -1.53 -34.53 21.25
CA TYR A 367 -1.10 -35.38 20.14
C TYR A 367 -2.13 -36.45 19.79
N SER A 368 -2.20 -36.80 18.51
CA SER A 368 -2.94 -37.96 17.98
C SER A 368 -2.06 -38.69 16.98
N ILE A 369 -2.02 -40.02 17.11
CA ILE A 369 -1.29 -40.93 16.23
C ILE A 369 -2.33 -41.86 15.59
N ASN A 370 -2.24 -42.08 14.27
CA ASN A 370 -3.13 -42.98 13.52
C ASN A 370 -4.64 -42.67 13.60
N GLY A 371 -5.02 -41.47 14.09
CA GLY A 371 -6.41 -41.11 14.32
C GLY A 371 -6.99 -41.68 15.63
N ASP A 372 -6.13 -42.18 16.53
CA ASP A 372 -6.51 -42.53 17.90
C ASP A 372 -6.98 -41.28 18.67
N ASP A 373 -7.69 -41.51 19.78
CA ASP A 373 -8.18 -40.45 20.67
C ASP A 373 -7.06 -39.47 21.06
N GLU A 374 -7.38 -38.17 21.05
CA GLU A 374 -6.44 -37.12 21.36
C GLU A 374 -5.92 -37.25 22.79
N ARG A 375 -4.60 -37.36 22.93
CA ARG A 375 -3.94 -37.41 24.24
C ARG A 375 -3.27 -36.08 24.55
N VAL A 376 -3.39 -35.62 25.80
CA VAL A 376 -2.86 -34.33 26.23
C VAL A 376 -1.73 -34.52 27.23
N ILE A 377 -0.55 -33.98 26.94
CA ILE A 377 0.58 -33.90 27.89
C ILE A 377 0.59 -32.51 28.52
N ASN A 378 0.41 -32.46 29.84
CA ASN A 378 0.52 -31.23 30.61
C ASN A 378 1.90 -31.11 31.24
N PHE A 379 2.69 -30.13 30.79
CA PHE A 379 3.99 -29.80 31.34
C PHE A 379 3.82 -28.78 32.46
N ARG A 380 4.20 -29.17 33.67
CA ARG A 380 4.18 -28.33 34.85
C ARG A 380 5.59 -28.17 35.37
N MET A 381 5.92 -26.97 35.84
CA MET A 381 7.16 -26.77 36.57
C MET A 381 7.07 -27.50 37.92
N ALA A 382 8.14 -28.22 38.28
CA ALA A 382 8.32 -28.66 39.65
C ALA A 382 8.38 -27.44 40.58
N SER A 383 7.91 -27.58 41.81
CA SER A 383 7.80 -26.49 42.79
C SER A 383 9.13 -25.85 43.21
N GLU A 384 10.25 -26.40 42.75
CA GLU A 384 11.59 -25.89 43.04
C GLU A 384 11.90 -24.70 42.12
N MET A 385 12.20 -23.54 42.71
CA MET A 385 12.56 -22.33 41.96
C MET A 385 13.75 -22.61 41.02
N ILE A 386 13.55 -22.35 39.72
CA ILE A 386 14.64 -22.34 38.74
C ILE A 386 15.60 -21.21 39.12
N ARG A 387 16.82 -21.54 39.53
CA ARG A 387 17.88 -20.53 39.63
C ARG A 387 18.33 -20.18 38.23
N ALA A 388 18.38 -18.90 37.89
CA ALA A 388 18.83 -18.41 36.57
C ALA A 388 20.26 -18.87 36.17
N GLN A 389 21.03 -19.43 37.11
CA GLN A 389 22.40 -19.91 36.93
C GLN A 389 22.52 -21.45 36.91
N ALA A 390 21.42 -22.19 37.04
CA ALA A 390 21.45 -23.65 36.99
C ALA A 390 21.84 -24.12 35.58
N SER A 391 22.80 -25.05 35.49
CA SER A 391 23.18 -25.66 34.22
C SER A 391 22.01 -26.47 33.67
N ILE A 392 21.53 -26.10 32.49
CA ILE A 392 20.45 -26.81 31.79
C ILE A 392 21.10 -27.98 31.03
N SER A 393 20.85 -29.21 31.48
CA SER A 393 21.20 -30.45 30.76
C SER A 393 20.03 -30.89 29.87
N CYS A 394 20.36 -31.44 28.69
CA CYS A 394 19.38 -32.05 27.80
C CYS A 394 19.12 -33.49 28.25
N GLU A 395 17.94 -33.75 28.81
CA GLU A 395 17.59 -35.01 29.45
C GLU A 395 16.20 -35.49 29.04
N ALA A 396 15.97 -36.79 29.20
CA ALA A 396 14.64 -37.37 29.09
C ALA A 396 13.72 -36.82 30.19
N LEU A 397 12.45 -36.60 29.85
CA LEU A 397 11.44 -36.17 30.80
C LEU A 397 10.42 -37.28 30.99
N GLU A 398 10.30 -37.79 32.21
CA GLU A 398 9.32 -38.82 32.55
C GLU A 398 7.90 -38.24 32.46
N VAL A 399 7.01 -38.99 31.78
CA VAL A 399 5.61 -38.64 31.59
C VAL A 399 4.74 -39.67 32.30
N PHE A 400 3.91 -39.21 33.22
CA PHE A 400 3.00 -40.05 34.00
C PHE A 400 1.60 -40.04 33.38
N GLU A 401 1.10 -41.22 33.01
CA GLU A 401 -0.23 -41.40 32.43
C GLU A 401 -1.30 -41.53 33.53
N HIS A 402 -2.33 -40.68 33.48
CA HIS A 402 -3.49 -40.69 34.37
C HIS A 402 -4.77 -40.72 33.52
N GLY A 403 -5.07 -41.89 32.93
CA GLY A 403 -6.14 -42.03 31.95
C GLY A 403 -5.77 -41.35 30.62
N GLU A 404 -6.68 -40.56 30.04
CA GLU A 404 -6.46 -39.81 28.79
C GLU A 404 -5.53 -38.59 28.97
N GLN A 405 -5.25 -38.21 30.22
CA GLN A 405 -4.37 -37.09 30.55
C GLN A 405 -3.01 -37.58 31.00
N MET A 406 -1.97 -37.03 30.38
CA MET A 406 -0.59 -37.22 30.80
C MET A 406 -0.07 -35.95 31.47
N SER A 407 0.87 -36.14 32.40
CA SER A 407 1.53 -35.02 33.07
C SER A 407 3.03 -35.26 33.19
N ALA A 408 3.80 -34.20 33.08
CA ALA A 408 5.24 -34.23 33.25
C ALA A 408 5.68 -33.03 34.09
N ALA A 409 6.52 -33.28 35.10
CA ALA A 409 7.07 -32.25 35.96
C ALA A 409 8.50 -31.92 35.50
N THR A 410 8.73 -30.68 35.07
CA THR A 410 10.05 -30.24 34.58
C THR A 410 10.74 -29.32 35.58
N ASN A 411 12.07 -29.39 35.63
CA ASN A 411 12.90 -28.56 36.49
C ASN A 411 13.52 -27.36 35.74
N VAL A 412 13.24 -27.22 34.44
CA VAL A 412 13.87 -26.22 33.56
C VAL A 412 12.81 -25.53 32.69
N PRO A 413 13.04 -24.26 32.27
CA PRO A 413 12.03 -23.46 31.58
C PRO A 413 12.03 -23.76 30.06
N TYR A 414 12.21 -25.03 29.70
CA TYR A 414 12.21 -25.50 28.33
C TYR A 414 11.94 -26.99 28.30
N VAL A 415 10.85 -27.38 27.65
CA VAL A 415 10.48 -28.77 27.42
C VAL A 415 10.28 -28.99 25.93
N SER A 416 10.54 -30.19 25.44
CA SER A 416 10.37 -30.51 24.04
C SER A 416 9.86 -31.92 23.79
N LEU A 417 9.09 -32.07 22.73
CA LEU A 417 8.75 -33.35 22.14
C LEU A 417 9.69 -33.64 20.98
N VAL A 418 10.34 -34.79 21.02
CA VAL A 418 11.18 -35.29 19.92
C VAL A 418 10.43 -36.40 19.22
N VAL A 419 10.24 -36.27 17.91
CA VAL A 419 9.61 -37.29 17.07
C VAL A 419 10.68 -37.83 16.13
N SER A 420 10.79 -39.16 16.05
CA SER A 420 11.60 -39.84 15.04
C SER A 420 10.72 -40.74 14.21
N LEU A 421 10.80 -40.62 12.88
CA LEU A 421 10.10 -41.41 11.88
C LEU A 421 11.14 -42.13 11.03
N GLU A 422 11.11 -43.44 11.02
CA GLU A 422 12.02 -44.30 10.26
C GLU A 422 11.25 -44.95 9.11
N ALA A 423 11.80 -44.81 7.91
CA ALA A 423 11.20 -45.36 6.71
C ALA A 423 11.14 -46.89 6.75
N PRO A 424 10.21 -47.51 6.01
CA PRO A 424 10.18 -48.96 5.87
C PRO A 424 11.49 -49.50 5.28
N GLU A 425 11.91 -50.69 5.73
CA GLU A 425 13.15 -51.36 5.27
C GLU A 425 13.16 -51.65 3.76
N GLN A 426 11.99 -51.73 3.13
CA GLN A 426 11.81 -51.92 1.69
C GLN A 426 10.82 -50.88 1.15
N LEU A 427 11.31 -50.05 0.23
CA LEU A 427 10.49 -49.11 -0.55
C LEU A 427 10.38 -49.63 -1.98
N SER A 428 9.21 -49.47 -2.60
CA SER A 428 9.08 -49.72 -4.03
C SER A 428 9.83 -48.65 -4.83
N LEU A 429 10.28 -49.00 -6.04
CA LEU A 429 10.91 -48.04 -6.98
C LEU A 429 9.99 -46.86 -7.33
N GLU A 430 8.66 -47.07 -7.31
CA GLU A 430 7.67 -46.03 -7.56
C GLU A 430 7.47 -45.07 -6.37
N GLU A 431 7.89 -45.47 -5.18
CA GLU A 431 7.86 -44.64 -3.97
C GLU A 431 9.16 -43.87 -3.76
N LEU A 432 10.27 -44.37 -4.30
CA LEU A 432 11.54 -43.65 -4.32
C LEU A 432 11.36 -42.30 -5.02
N GLY A 433 11.44 -41.21 -4.24
CA GLY A 433 11.34 -39.84 -4.75
C GLY A 433 9.96 -39.17 -4.61
N LYS A 434 8.93 -39.83 -4.03
CA LYS A 434 7.65 -39.18 -3.68
C LYS A 434 7.76 -38.32 -2.40
N PRO A 435 7.87 -36.99 -2.46
CA PRO A 435 8.17 -36.21 -1.26
C PRO A 435 7.09 -36.39 -0.19
N SER A 436 7.50 -36.87 0.98
CA SER A 436 6.69 -36.78 2.20
C SER A 436 7.04 -35.48 2.89
N HIS A 437 6.10 -34.84 3.58
CA HIS A 437 6.37 -33.58 4.24
C HIS A 437 5.98 -33.61 5.71
N VAL A 438 6.82 -33.04 6.57
CA VAL A 438 6.39 -32.55 7.88
C VAL A 438 5.83 -31.15 7.65
N THR A 439 4.57 -30.95 8.01
CA THR A 439 3.87 -29.68 7.78
C THR A 439 3.62 -28.99 9.11
N VAL A 440 4.15 -27.78 9.29
CA VAL A 440 3.85 -26.89 10.41
C VAL A 440 2.87 -25.84 9.92
N SER A 441 1.62 -25.93 10.34
CA SER A 441 0.57 -24.96 10.06
C SER A 441 0.33 -24.06 11.27
N GLY A 442 -0.18 -22.85 11.05
CA GLY A 442 -0.40 -21.91 12.15
C GLY A 442 0.88 -21.20 12.62
N ALA A 443 1.91 -21.17 11.78
CA ALA A 443 3.22 -20.64 12.15
C ALA A 443 3.17 -19.11 12.19
N ASN A 444 3.11 -18.54 13.39
CA ASN A 444 3.22 -17.11 13.63
C ASN A 444 4.52 -16.81 14.38
N GLY A 445 5.52 -16.26 13.70
CA GLY A 445 6.86 -16.09 14.27
C GLY A 445 7.97 -16.02 13.24
N TRP A 446 9.21 -16.16 13.69
CA TRP A 446 10.40 -16.09 12.84
C TRP A 446 10.83 -17.47 12.39
N ILE A 447 10.96 -17.66 11.07
CA ILE A 447 11.77 -18.73 10.50
C ILE A 447 13.14 -18.16 10.17
N LYS A 448 14.19 -18.90 10.52
CA LYS A 448 15.58 -18.54 10.25
C LYS A 448 16.27 -19.72 9.59
N SER A 449 17.16 -19.44 8.65
CA SER A 449 18.02 -20.41 8.01
C SER A 449 19.44 -19.85 7.98
N ILE A 450 20.40 -20.63 8.48
CA ILE A 450 21.77 -20.16 8.76
C ILE A 450 22.80 -20.68 7.77
N GLY A 451 23.88 -19.92 7.58
CA GLY A 451 25.11 -20.44 6.98
C GLY A 451 25.18 -20.45 5.46
N TYR A 452 24.31 -19.71 4.75
CA TYR A 452 24.48 -19.51 3.31
C TYR A 452 25.77 -18.76 3.04
N ARG A 453 26.55 -19.18 2.05
CA ARG A 453 27.66 -18.32 1.59
C ARG A 453 27.09 -17.06 0.93
N LYS A 454 27.76 -15.92 1.07
CA LYS A 454 27.34 -14.66 0.42
C LYS A 454 27.13 -14.81 -1.09
N GLU A 455 27.97 -15.61 -1.75
CA GLU A 455 27.88 -15.92 -3.18
C GLU A 455 26.62 -16.71 -3.57
N ASN A 456 26.04 -17.43 -2.61
CA ASN A 456 24.84 -18.25 -2.75
C ASN A 456 23.60 -17.59 -2.13
N PHE A 457 23.63 -16.29 -1.87
CA PHE A 457 22.48 -15.57 -1.29
C PHE A 457 21.18 -15.76 -2.09
N HIS A 458 21.32 -15.90 -3.41
CA HIS A 458 20.22 -16.15 -4.33
C HIS A 458 19.45 -17.46 -4.07
N GLU A 459 20.05 -18.45 -3.39
CA GLU A 459 19.41 -19.72 -3.02
C GLU A 459 18.39 -19.55 -1.88
N ALA A 460 18.49 -18.47 -1.11
CA ALA A 460 17.60 -18.18 0.01
C ALA A 460 16.33 -17.40 -0.41
N ILE A 461 16.09 -17.22 -1.72
CA ILE A 461 14.92 -16.51 -2.23
C ILE A 461 14.12 -17.33 -3.25
N THR A 462 12.83 -17.06 -3.29
CA THR A 462 11.93 -17.46 -4.36
C THR A 462 11.65 -16.23 -5.23
N PRO A 463 12.07 -16.24 -6.51
CA PRO A 463 11.76 -15.18 -7.45
C PRO A 463 10.26 -14.94 -7.59
N GLY A 464 9.86 -13.69 -7.76
CA GLY A 464 8.45 -13.37 -7.85
C GLY A 464 8.14 -11.89 -7.82
N ARG A 465 6.83 -11.59 -7.75
CA ARG A 465 6.33 -10.21 -7.73
C ARG A 465 6.38 -9.60 -6.34
N ILE A 466 6.66 -8.30 -6.30
CA ILE A 466 6.65 -7.45 -5.12
C ILE A 466 5.77 -6.23 -5.43
N SER A 467 4.85 -5.91 -4.53
CA SER A 467 4.01 -4.71 -4.60
C SER A 467 4.61 -3.55 -3.80
N GLN A 468 5.23 -3.85 -2.66
CA GLN A 468 5.92 -2.86 -1.82
C GLN A 468 7.20 -3.45 -1.23
N LEU A 469 8.20 -2.60 -1.07
CA LEU A 469 9.47 -2.93 -0.43
C LEU A 469 9.93 -1.74 0.39
N SER A 470 10.21 -1.98 1.65
CA SER A 470 10.89 -1.04 2.54
C SER A 470 12.09 -1.75 3.13
N LEU A 471 13.28 -1.22 2.92
CA LEU A 471 14.50 -1.84 3.41
C LEU A 471 15.56 -0.83 3.85
N ILE A 472 16.46 -1.32 4.68
CA ILE A 472 17.71 -0.68 5.05
C ILE A 472 18.83 -1.65 4.70
N GLY A 473 19.77 -1.23 3.86
CA GLY A 473 20.87 -2.09 3.44
C GLY A 473 21.67 -1.55 2.27
N VAL A 474 22.48 -2.43 1.66
CA VAL A 474 23.29 -2.09 0.50
C VAL A 474 22.46 -2.23 -0.78
N VAL A 475 22.13 -1.09 -1.39
CA VAL A 475 21.45 -1.00 -2.69
C VAL A 475 22.49 -0.63 -3.74
N ARG A 476 22.70 -1.47 -4.75
CA ARG A 476 23.67 -1.22 -5.83
C ARG A 476 23.00 -1.00 -7.17
N ASP A 477 23.73 -0.32 -8.06
CA ASP A 477 23.33 -0.11 -9.44
C ASP A 477 21.90 0.46 -9.58
N LEU A 478 21.50 1.35 -8.66
CA LEU A 478 20.17 1.93 -8.67
C LEU A 478 20.00 2.80 -9.92
N VAL A 479 19.10 2.39 -10.79
CA VAL A 479 18.70 3.10 -12.00
C VAL A 479 17.25 3.52 -11.88
N ILE A 480 16.99 4.81 -12.07
CA ILE A 480 15.66 5.42 -12.03
C ILE A 480 15.47 6.19 -13.34
N ASP A 481 14.42 5.90 -14.10
CA ASP A 481 14.19 6.49 -15.43
C ASP A 481 15.39 6.37 -16.38
N GLY A 482 16.16 5.28 -16.26
CA GLY A 482 17.36 5.04 -17.05
C GLY A 482 18.60 5.84 -16.60
N GLN A 483 18.51 6.62 -15.53
CA GLN A 483 19.63 7.36 -14.95
C GLN A 483 20.16 6.66 -13.69
N ALA A 484 21.48 6.53 -13.60
CA ALA A 484 22.13 5.99 -12.41
C ALA A 484 22.03 7.00 -11.25
N VAL A 485 21.57 6.53 -10.09
CA VAL A 485 21.42 7.31 -8.87
C VAL A 485 22.41 6.80 -7.83
N PRO A 486 23.25 7.66 -7.25
CA PRO A 486 24.25 7.23 -6.28
C PRO A 486 23.58 6.74 -5.00
N THR A 487 24.01 5.58 -4.53
CA THR A 487 23.62 4.99 -3.25
C THR A 487 24.82 4.97 -2.29
N GLY A 488 24.54 5.04 -0.99
CA GLY A 488 25.57 4.95 0.04
C GLY A 488 25.90 3.49 0.41
N ALA A 489 26.89 3.31 1.30
CA ALA A 489 27.21 2.00 1.89
C ALA A 489 26.02 1.40 2.68
N THR A 490 25.09 2.23 3.12
CA THR A 490 23.78 1.83 3.63
C THR A 490 22.78 2.85 3.13
N SER A 491 21.68 2.40 2.57
CA SER A 491 20.60 3.25 2.08
C SER A 491 19.27 2.77 2.67
N THR A 492 18.39 3.73 2.99
CA THR A 492 16.99 3.43 3.29
C THR A 492 16.18 3.59 2.01
N LEU A 493 15.52 2.53 1.57
CA LEU A 493 14.76 2.49 0.33
C LEU A 493 13.32 2.13 0.67
N GLN A 494 12.38 2.98 0.27
CA GLN A 494 10.95 2.69 0.36
C GLN A 494 10.33 2.86 -1.01
N LEU A 495 9.62 1.84 -1.48
CA LEU A 495 9.00 1.89 -2.78
C LEU A 495 7.70 1.09 -2.81
N SER A 496 6.82 1.49 -3.72
CA SER A 496 5.53 0.86 -3.99
C SER A 496 5.27 0.89 -5.49
N GLY A 497 4.75 -0.18 -6.04
CA GLY A 497 4.46 -0.31 -7.47
C GLY A 497 4.46 -1.76 -7.93
N LYS A 498 4.67 -1.99 -9.22
CA LYS A 498 4.69 -3.33 -9.81
C LYS A 498 6.11 -3.74 -10.12
N MET A 499 6.69 -4.58 -9.26
CA MET A 499 8.06 -5.02 -9.40
C MET A 499 8.17 -6.53 -9.42
N TYR A 500 9.30 -6.98 -9.94
CA TYR A 500 9.70 -8.36 -9.99
C TYR A 500 11.11 -8.49 -9.44
N ALA A 501 11.28 -9.42 -8.51
CA ALA A 501 12.57 -9.76 -7.93
C ALA A 501 13.02 -11.12 -8.47
N ARG A 502 14.27 -11.19 -8.92
CA ARG A 502 14.89 -12.41 -9.44
C ARG A 502 16.36 -12.49 -9.04
N THR A 503 16.93 -13.65 -9.26
CA THR A 503 18.35 -13.90 -9.04
C THR A 503 19.17 -13.30 -10.18
N ASP A 504 20.30 -12.65 -9.84
CA ASP A 504 21.28 -12.12 -10.80
C ASP A 504 22.69 -12.34 -10.25
N GLY A 505 23.22 -13.54 -10.52
CA GLY A 505 24.45 -14.02 -9.89
C GLY A 505 24.29 -14.12 -8.36
N PRO A 506 25.23 -13.55 -7.57
CA PRO A 506 25.15 -13.59 -6.10
C PRO A 506 24.17 -12.56 -5.50
N ALA A 507 23.60 -11.67 -6.32
CA ALA A 507 22.71 -10.60 -5.87
C ALA A 507 21.24 -10.88 -6.23
N ILE A 508 20.35 -10.13 -5.59
CA ILE A 508 18.93 -10.10 -5.96
C ILE A 508 18.70 -8.86 -6.82
N LEU A 509 18.28 -9.07 -8.07
CA LEU A 509 17.88 -7.99 -8.96
C LEU A 509 16.39 -7.72 -8.79
N ILE A 510 16.04 -6.46 -8.52
CA ILE A 510 14.66 -5.98 -8.50
C ILE A 510 14.49 -5.01 -9.66
N GLU A 511 13.48 -5.27 -10.50
CA GLU A 511 13.15 -4.44 -11.66
C GLU A 511 11.64 -4.28 -11.82
N GLY A 512 11.21 -3.12 -12.32
CA GLY A 512 9.80 -2.87 -12.58
C GLY A 512 9.44 -1.39 -12.58
N GLY A 513 8.19 -1.09 -12.25
CA GLY A 513 7.68 0.28 -12.17
C GLY A 513 7.31 0.64 -10.75
N ALA A 514 7.91 1.70 -10.20
CA ALA A 514 7.54 2.27 -8.92
C ALA A 514 6.55 3.43 -9.11
N ASP A 515 5.39 3.33 -8.48
CA ASP A 515 4.45 4.45 -8.36
C ASP A 515 4.91 5.43 -7.26
N TYR A 516 5.73 4.95 -6.33
CA TYR A 516 6.30 5.71 -5.24
C TYR A 516 7.71 5.23 -4.92
N LEU A 517 8.63 6.16 -4.70
CA LEU A 517 10.04 5.86 -4.41
C LEU A 517 10.67 6.93 -3.52
N ILE A 518 11.15 6.52 -2.34
CA ILE A 518 11.96 7.31 -1.41
C ILE A 518 13.32 6.64 -1.24
N LEU A 519 14.39 7.42 -1.32
CA LEU A 519 15.74 7.03 -0.97
C LEU A 519 16.28 7.96 0.10
N ASN A 520 16.74 7.42 1.24
CA ASN A 520 17.34 8.18 2.34
C ASN A 520 16.45 9.34 2.84
N GLY A 521 15.15 9.09 2.93
CA GLY A 521 14.15 10.09 3.32
C GLY A 521 13.81 11.12 2.23
N LYS A 522 14.43 11.05 1.04
CA LYS A 522 14.15 11.94 -0.08
C LYS A 522 13.32 11.24 -1.14
N ARG A 523 12.15 11.81 -1.48
CA ARG A 523 11.31 11.35 -2.59
C ARG A 523 12.05 11.53 -3.93
N LEU A 524 12.12 10.45 -4.71
CA LEU A 524 12.70 10.44 -6.05
C LEU A 524 11.65 10.33 -7.15
N SER A 525 10.48 9.76 -6.85
CA SER A 525 9.34 9.73 -7.77
C SER A 525 8.81 11.15 -8.00
N SER A 526 9.02 11.66 -9.22
CA SER A 526 8.63 13.02 -9.61
C SER A 526 7.25 13.02 -10.27
N THR A 527 6.43 14.03 -9.97
CA THR A 527 5.16 14.26 -10.68
C THR A 527 5.39 14.66 -12.14
N ARG A 528 4.36 14.56 -12.97
CA ARG A 528 4.43 15.03 -14.37
C ARG A 528 4.87 16.49 -14.47
N TRP A 529 4.47 17.36 -13.54
CA TRP A 529 4.93 18.74 -13.47
C TRP A 529 6.43 18.87 -13.20
N GLU A 530 6.93 18.12 -12.23
CA GLU A 530 8.34 18.13 -11.84
C GLU A 530 9.26 17.55 -12.93
N GLN A 531 8.72 16.68 -13.79
CA GLN A 531 9.42 16.13 -14.97
C GLN A 531 9.47 17.08 -16.17
N LEU A 532 8.61 18.10 -16.26
CA LEU A 532 8.61 19.02 -17.40
C LEU A 532 9.93 19.78 -17.49
N ASP A 533 10.48 20.03 -18.66
CA ASP A 533 11.63 20.92 -18.77
C ASP A 533 11.27 22.36 -18.37
N ALA A 534 12.24 23.12 -17.85
CA ALA A 534 12.04 24.53 -17.51
C ALA A 534 11.55 25.34 -18.73
N GLY A 535 12.02 24.99 -19.94
CA GLY A 535 11.57 25.58 -21.20
C GLY A 535 10.09 25.36 -21.53
N VAL A 536 9.44 24.36 -20.91
CA VAL A 536 7.99 24.11 -21.03
C VAL A 536 7.23 24.67 -19.83
N ARG A 537 7.78 24.56 -18.61
CA ARG A 537 7.19 25.13 -17.39
C ARG A 537 7.03 26.64 -17.50
N ILE A 538 8.06 27.35 -17.97
CA ILE A 538 8.08 28.81 -18.03
C ILE A 538 6.97 29.37 -18.94
N PRO A 539 6.77 28.89 -20.19
CA PRO A 539 5.63 29.29 -21.02
C PRO A 539 4.26 28.92 -20.45
N ILE A 540 4.12 27.81 -19.70
CA ILE A 540 2.85 27.49 -19.02
C ILE A 540 2.58 28.52 -17.90
N ILE A 541 3.62 28.88 -17.14
CA ILE A 541 3.56 29.87 -16.05
C ILE A 541 3.29 31.28 -16.60
N LEU A 542 3.98 31.68 -17.68
CA LEU A 542 3.95 33.05 -18.25
C LEU A 542 2.91 33.24 -19.37
N GLY A 543 2.60 32.21 -20.15
CA GLY A 543 1.66 32.24 -21.26
C GLY A 543 0.22 32.47 -20.80
N VAL A 544 -0.16 31.97 -19.62
CA VAL A 544 -1.51 32.21 -19.08
C VAL A 544 -1.69 33.65 -18.58
N PRO A 545 -0.77 34.26 -17.80
CA PRO A 545 -0.77 35.70 -17.52
C PRO A 545 -0.78 36.56 -18.79
N THR A 546 -0.01 36.16 -19.81
CA THR A 546 0.07 36.89 -21.08
C THR A 546 -1.28 36.83 -21.83
N ALA A 547 -1.91 35.65 -21.92
CA ALA A 547 -3.24 35.49 -22.49
C ALA A 547 -4.31 36.26 -21.70
N ALA A 548 -4.25 36.24 -20.37
CA ALA A 548 -5.14 37.02 -19.51
C ALA A 548 -4.95 38.53 -19.73
N TYR A 549 -3.71 39.00 -19.82
CA TYR A 549 -3.40 40.40 -20.15
C TYR A 549 -3.95 40.80 -21.52
N PHE A 550 -3.79 39.96 -22.55
CA PHE A 550 -4.36 40.22 -23.87
C PHE A 550 -5.90 40.25 -23.85
N LEU A 551 -6.55 39.33 -23.13
CA LEU A 551 -8.01 39.31 -22.98
C LEU A 551 -8.52 40.54 -22.22
N LEU A 552 -7.88 40.91 -21.11
CA LEU A 552 -8.23 42.11 -20.34
C LEU A 552 -7.97 43.40 -21.12
N SER A 553 -6.88 43.45 -21.90
CA SER A 553 -6.57 44.57 -22.80
C SER A 553 -7.58 44.68 -23.94
N PHE A 554 -7.99 43.55 -24.51
CA PHE A 554 -9.06 43.49 -25.51
C PHE A 554 -10.41 43.94 -24.92
N ALA A 555 -10.74 43.51 -23.69
CA ALA A 555 -11.91 43.99 -22.96
C ALA A 555 -11.85 45.52 -22.77
N GLY A 556 -10.70 46.03 -22.29
CA GLY A 556 -10.45 47.45 -22.14
C GLY A 556 -10.65 48.23 -23.45
N ALA A 557 -10.19 47.68 -24.58
CA ALA A 557 -10.41 48.26 -25.90
C ALA A 557 -11.89 48.22 -26.32
N ALA A 558 -12.59 47.11 -26.09
CA ALA A 558 -14.02 46.95 -26.39
C ALA A 558 -14.94 47.83 -25.52
N LEU A 559 -14.51 48.17 -24.30
CA LEU A 559 -15.23 48.99 -23.32
C LEU A 559 -15.05 50.51 -23.52
N ARG A 560 -14.14 50.95 -24.41
CA ARG A 560 -13.88 52.38 -24.69
C ARG A 560 -15.03 53.08 -25.43
N ARG A 561 -15.95 52.37 -26.09
CA ARG A 561 -17.16 52.96 -26.71
C ARG A 561 -18.42 52.66 -25.87
N PRO A 562 -19.10 53.66 -25.28
CA PRO A 562 -20.33 53.43 -24.53
C PRO A 562 -21.49 53.15 -25.49
N ALA A 563 -21.67 51.89 -25.88
CA ALA A 563 -22.90 51.44 -26.52
C ALA A 563 -23.87 50.95 -25.43
N ARG A 564 -25.10 51.49 -25.40
CA ARG A 564 -26.18 50.93 -24.58
C ARG A 564 -26.47 49.50 -25.04
N LEU A 565 -26.52 48.56 -24.10
CA LEU A 565 -27.03 47.22 -24.35
C LEU A 565 -28.55 47.33 -24.29
N VAL A 566 -29.22 47.22 -25.43
CA VAL A 566 -30.68 47.13 -25.46
C VAL A 566 -31.04 45.67 -25.23
N TRP A 567 -31.19 45.29 -23.97
CA TRP A 567 -31.95 44.10 -23.63
C TRP A 567 -33.40 44.38 -24.04
N ARG A 568 -33.87 43.82 -25.16
CA ARG A 568 -35.28 43.95 -25.54
C ARG A 568 -36.12 43.17 -24.51
N LEU A 569 -36.51 43.85 -23.44
CA LEU A 569 -37.56 43.39 -22.55
C LEU A 569 -38.89 43.49 -23.32
N PRO A 570 -39.79 42.49 -23.21
CA PRO A 570 -41.09 42.57 -23.83
C PRO A 570 -41.85 43.76 -23.21
N GLY A 571 -42.01 44.82 -24.00
CA GLY A 571 -42.94 45.90 -23.68
C GLY A 571 -44.35 45.33 -23.70
N LYS A 572 -45.08 45.50 -22.60
CA LYS A 572 -46.55 45.42 -22.61
C LYS A 572 -47.04 46.34 -23.72
N HIS A 573 -47.68 45.77 -24.75
CA HIS A 573 -48.51 46.55 -25.66
C HIS A 573 -49.63 47.20 -24.84
N LYS A 574 -49.45 48.46 -24.45
CA LYS A 574 -50.58 49.35 -24.18
C LYS A 574 -51.23 49.64 -25.52
N ARG A 575 -52.38 49.02 -25.75
CA ARG A 575 -53.42 49.51 -26.67
C ARG A 575 -53.85 50.92 -26.23
N GLN A 576 -54.29 51.71 -27.20
CA GLN A 576 -54.76 53.12 -27.17
C GLN A 576 -53.67 54.08 -27.71
N THR A 577 -53.89 54.83 -28.80
CA THR A 577 -55.13 55.46 -29.28
C THR A 577 -55.09 55.84 -30.76
N SER A 578 -56.31 55.96 -31.30
CA SER A 578 -56.80 56.92 -32.30
C SER A 578 -56.33 56.79 -33.76
N GLU A 579 -57.18 56.15 -34.54
CA GLU A 579 -57.45 56.54 -35.92
C GLU A 579 -58.02 57.97 -36.02
N SER A 580 -57.56 58.65 -37.07
CA SER A 580 -58.23 59.72 -37.81
C SER A 580 -58.30 61.12 -37.17
N ARG A 581 -57.51 62.05 -37.71
CA ARG A 581 -58.01 63.14 -38.57
C ARG A 581 -56.86 63.94 -39.21
N TYR A 582 -56.83 63.88 -40.54
CA TYR A 582 -56.69 65.01 -41.49
C TYR A 582 -55.53 66.00 -41.35
N ARG A 583 -54.60 65.98 -42.31
CA ARG A 583 -54.58 66.86 -43.51
C ARG A 583 -53.16 66.85 -44.09
N HIS A 584 -53.02 66.38 -45.34
CA HIS A 584 -51.98 66.87 -46.22
C HIS A 584 -52.63 67.79 -47.25
N SER A 585 -52.14 69.02 -47.28
CA SER A 585 -52.25 69.94 -48.38
C SER A 585 -51.36 69.47 -49.53
N ALA A 586 -51.90 69.56 -50.76
CA ALA A 586 -51.13 69.78 -51.97
C ALA A 586 -52.05 70.41 -53.05
N VAL A 587 -51.90 71.72 -53.21
CA VAL A 587 -51.91 72.51 -54.46
C VAL A 587 -52.78 72.03 -55.62
N ARG A 588 -53.91 72.72 -55.85
CA ARG A 588 -54.00 73.76 -56.88
C ARG A 588 -55.00 74.83 -56.46
#